data_AF-A0A972AFA7-F1
#
_entry.id   AF-A0A972AFA7-F1
#
_cell.length_a   1.000
_cell.length_b   1.000
_cell.length_c   1.000
_cell.angle_alpha   90.00
_cell.angle_beta   90.00
_cell.angle_gamma   90.00
#
_symmetry.space_group_name_H-M   'P 1'
#
loop_
_entity.id
_entity.type
_entity.pdbx_description
1 polymer ?
#
loop_
_entity_poly.entity_id
_entity_poly.type
_entity_poly.pdbx_seq_one_letter_code
_entity_poly.pdbx_strand_id
1 'polypeptide(L)'
;MRQDKVKTAFDKAFAPLVFTRNHQAKVHSALNNPKTRLNKRQVSLALALSLSLLVLAAIAMVTLRETGRFMAQTEQQQGQYIHWEPSKKANLVRDLVAQGYIEDTEELKQLSSRDLDAQEAERIADAAIAAFIGEDAHGANFLSIMQAAWGAFTTWSAEEQAWYSELMQQEGKSQEGKTIFTKPQKGPVNRVDAINVAKQEVIRVFGIAEEVLDQYRVETSFQIPENAAPGNRQSYWYVMFDAWNTGLDYESLPFTAIDMFVHPSTGALRSSLEDLKAQIDAAKARRNLPIAKAIRAFEEKYQESKVFWTWNLVSKAAFSKEIAPMIREFVQAHPDQMEWPFDSYLKFASEMEYGLPGPDAISQEQALSHARAALKQQYGLSEDQAILIADHPESAFYVNLFYDVTDPDKPLWKVYYASPSIYVQDQKLAALVKKTYGEEKIPNYKVELDAKTGEIVRVLTMQFSPHTDEEKKSVL
;
A
#
# COMPACT_ATOMS: atom_id res chain seq x y z
N MET A 1 -37.10 2.99 -14.51
CA MET A 1 -36.88 2.96 -15.97
C MET A 1 -35.85 1.92 -16.47
N ARG A 2 -34.91 1.40 -15.67
CA ARG A 2 -33.94 0.35 -16.10
C ARG A 2 -34.50 -1.09 -15.99
N GLN A 3 -35.43 -1.36 -15.08
CA GLN A 3 -36.17 -2.64 -14.97
C GLN A 3 -37.14 -2.89 -16.15
N ASP A 4 -37.66 -1.83 -16.78
CA ASP A 4 -38.66 -1.97 -17.85
C ASP A 4 -38.06 -2.45 -19.18
N LYS A 5 -36.78 -2.15 -19.47
CA LYS A 5 -36.15 -2.58 -20.73
C LYS A 5 -35.85 -4.08 -20.74
N VAL A 6 -35.42 -4.63 -19.61
CA VAL A 6 -35.21 -6.09 -19.45
C VAL A 6 -36.53 -6.83 -19.51
N LYS A 7 -37.56 -6.31 -18.83
CA LYS A 7 -38.92 -6.88 -18.86
C LYS A 7 -39.54 -6.80 -20.27
N THR A 8 -39.36 -5.69 -20.98
CA THR A 8 -39.85 -5.51 -22.36
C THR A 8 -39.13 -6.42 -23.34
N ALA A 9 -37.81 -6.62 -23.18
CA ALA A 9 -37.05 -7.56 -23.99
C ALA A 9 -37.48 -9.02 -23.73
N PHE A 10 -37.76 -9.36 -22.46
CA PHE A 10 -38.37 -10.63 -22.09
C PHE A 10 -39.76 -10.78 -22.73
N ASP A 11 -40.68 -9.86 -22.47
CA ASP A 11 -42.06 -9.93 -22.96
C ASP A 11 -42.14 -9.97 -24.49
N LYS A 12 -41.22 -9.31 -25.19
CA LYS A 12 -41.15 -9.32 -26.68
C LYS A 12 -40.50 -10.59 -27.23
N ALA A 13 -39.52 -11.18 -26.53
CA ALA A 13 -38.93 -12.46 -26.87
C ALA A 13 -39.89 -13.64 -26.63
N PHE A 14 -40.78 -13.51 -25.63
CA PHE A 14 -41.80 -14.50 -25.29
C PHE A 14 -43.19 -14.20 -25.89
N ALA A 15 -43.39 -13.05 -26.53
CA ALA A 15 -44.66 -12.66 -27.16
C ALA A 15 -45.25 -13.68 -28.16
N PRO A 16 -44.46 -14.48 -28.92
CA PRO A 16 -45.02 -15.50 -29.81
C PRO A 16 -45.43 -16.78 -29.08
N LEU A 17 -44.98 -16.98 -27.83
CA LEU A 17 -45.25 -18.18 -27.03
C LEU A 17 -46.47 -17.89 -26.14
N VAL A 18 -47.66 -17.94 -26.74
CA VAL A 18 -48.91 -17.82 -25.98
C VAL A 18 -49.09 -19.06 -25.10
N PHE A 19 -48.56 -19.00 -23.87
CA PHE A 19 -48.82 -19.96 -22.81
C PHE A 19 -50.23 -19.69 -22.27
N THR A 20 -51.25 -20.25 -22.94
CA THR A 20 -52.64 -20.08 -22.49
C THR A 20 -52.81 -20.66 -21.08
N ARG A 21 -53.79 -20.17 -20.31
CA ARG A 21 -54.16 -20.75 -18.99
C ARG A 21 -54.40 -22.27 -19.06
N ASN A 22 -54.82 -22.76 -20.22
CA ASN A 22 -55.00 -24.19 -20.49
C ASN A 22 -53.68 -24.98 -20.55
N HIS A 23 -52.57 -24.36 -20.99
CA HIS A 23 -51.24 -24.96 -20.95
C HIS A 23 -50.67 -25.00 -19.52
N GLN A 24 -50.86 -23.94 -18.74
CA GLN A 24 -50.46 -23.92 -17.32
C GLN A 24 -51.21 -24.97 -16.50
N ALA A 25 -52.53 -25.11 -16.71
CA ALA A 25 -53.34 -26.13 -16.05
C ALA A 25 -52.90 -27.57 -16.42
N LYS A 26 -52.51 -27.81 -17.68
CA LYS A 26 -52.02 -29.12 -18.13
C LYS A 26 -50.67 -29.49 -17.52
N VAL A 27 -49.73 -28.54 -17.44
CA VAL A 27 -48.43 -28.74 -16.78
C VAL A 27 -48.61 -29.02 -15.29
N HIS A 28 -49.47 -28.25 -14.61
CA HIS A 28 -49.80 -28.49 -13.21
C HIS A 28 -50.46 -29.87 -12.98
N SER A 29 -51.34 -30.30 -13.89
CA SER A 29 -51.97 -31.63 -13.81
C SER A 29 -50.99 -32.79 -14.04
N ALA A 30 -49.96 -32.58 -14.87
CA ALA A 30 -48.94 -33.58 -15.17
C ALA A 30 -47.92 -33.74 -14.02
N LEU A 31 -47.61 -32.65 -13.31
CA LEU A 31 -46.75 -32.69 -12.13
C LEU A 31 -47.43 -33.31 -10.90
N ASN A 32 -48.76 -33.20 -10.81
CA ASN A 32 -49.53 -33.67 -9.64
C ASN A 32 -50.17 -35.07 -9.82
N ASN A 33 -49.97 -35.75 -10.95
CA ASN A 33 -50.56 -37.07 -11.19
C ASN A 33 -49.61 -37.98 -12.01
N PRO A 34 -48.92 -38.97 -11.41
CA PRO A 34 -47.85 -39.73 -12.08
C PRO A 34 -48.30 -40.74 -13.16
N LYS A 35 -49.59 -40.75 -13.55
CA LYS A 35 -50.17 -41.82 -14.41
C LYS A 35 -50.79 -41.34 -15.73
N THR A 36 -50.51 -40.13 -16.18
CA THR A 36 -50.89 -39.69 -17.53
C THR A 36 -49.80 -40.03 -18.54
N ARG A 37 -50.03 -41.08 -19.34
CA ARG A 37 -49.17 -41.41 -20.49
C ARG A 37 -49.27 -40.30 -21.54
N LEU A 38 -48.27 -39.41 -21.58
CA LEU A 38 -48.08 -38.47 -22.67
C LEU A 38 -47.71 -39.23 -23.95
N ASN A 39 -48.33 -38.90 -25.08
CA ASN A 39 -48.10 -39.60 -26.34
C ASN A 39 -46.71 -39.23 -26.92
N LYS A 40 -46.02 -40.19 -27.56
CA LYS A 40 -44.59 -40.07 -27.95
C LYS A 40 -44.23 -38.81 -28.77
N ARG A 41 -45.19 -38.24 -29.52
CA ARG A 41 -45.02 -37.01 -30.31
C ARG A 41 -45.01 -35.72 -29.49
N GLN A 42 -45.62 -35.72 -28.29
CA GLN A 42 -45.69 -34.54 -27.42
C GLN A 42 -44.46 -34.43 -26.50
N VAL A 43 -43.84 -35.57 -26.16
CA VAL A 43 -42.56 -35.59 -25.45
C VAL A 43 -41.43 -35.12 -26.38
N SER A 44 -41.43 -35.48 -27.66
CA SER A 44 -40.37 -35.01 -28.58
C SER A 44 -40.45 -33.52 -28.88
N LEU A 45 -41.63 -32.92 -28.88
CA LEU A 45 -41.80 -31.47 -29.11
C LEU A 45 -41.37 -30.65 -27.90
N ALA A 46 -41.72 -31.10 -26.69
CA ALA A 46 -41.27 -30.47 -25.45
C ALA A 46 -39.75 -30.61 -25.25
N LEU A 47 -39.20 -31.79 -25.58
CA LEU A 47 -37.75 -32.03 -25.54
C LEU A 47 -37.01 -31.19 -26.59
N ALA A 48 -37.53 -31.09 -27.81
CA ALA A 48 -36.96 -30.26 -28.87
C ALA A 48 -37.00 -28.76 -28.52
N LEU A 49 -38.08 -28.27 -27.88
CA LEU A 49 -38.17 -26.89 -27.40
C LEU A 49 -37.20 -26.61 -26.24
N SER A 50 -37.03 -27.55 -25.31
CA SER A 50 -36.01 -27.45 -24.26
C SER A 50 -34.57 -27.56 -24.80
N LEU A 51 -34.35 -28.36 -25.85
CA LEU A 51 -33.05 -28.46 -26.53
C LEU A 51 -32.75 -27.23 -27.38
N SER A 52 -33.74 -26.58 -28.02
CA SER A 52 -33.53 -25.29 -28.69
C SER A 52 -33.32 -24.13 -27.70
N LEU A 53 -33.86 -24.21 -26.47
CA LEU A 53 -33.51 -23.32 -25.36
C LEU A 53 -32.09 -23.56 -24.83
N LEU A 54 -31.57 -24.78 -24.93
CA LEU A 54 -30.18 -25.11 -24.57
C LEU A 54 -29.18 -24.79 -25.70
N VAL A 55 -29.58 -24.83 -26.97
CA VAL A 55 -28.69 -24.56 -28.12
C VAL A 55 -28.51 -23.04 -28.37
N LEU A 56 -29.42 -22.18 -27.90
CA LEU A 56 -29.21 -20.72 -27.85
C LEU A 56 -28.55 -20.22 -26.55
N ALA A 57 -28.28 -21.12 -25.60
CA ALA A 57 -27.56 -20.82 -24.35
C ALA A 57 -26.05 -21.18 -24.42
N ALA A 58 -25.51 -21.33 -25.63
CA ALA A 58 -24.11 -21.67 -25.88
C ALA A 58 -23.35 -20.55 -26.61
N ILE A 59 -23.73 -19.28 -26.41
CA ILE A 59 -22.70 -18.25 -26.29
C ILE A 59 -22.28 -18.36 -24.84
N ALA A 60 -21.08 -18.90 -24.57
CA ALA A 60 -20.52 -18.81 -23.23
C ALA A 60 -20.50 -17.32 -22.89
N MET A 61 -21.43 -16.88 -22.03
CA MET A 61 -21.39 -15.54 -21.48
C MET A 61 -20.08 -15.49 -20.70
N VAL A 62 -19.08 -14.84 -21.27
CA VAL A 62 -17.79 -14.64 -20.59
C VAL A 62 -18.14 -13.96 -19.28
N THR A 63 -17.91 -14.66 -18.17
CA THR A 63 -18.14 -14.07 -16.85
C THR A 63 -17.04 -13.07 -16.59
N LEU A 64 -17.29 -12.07 -15.74
CA LEU A 64 -16.25 -11.13 -15.38
C LEU A 64 -15.04 -11.82 -14.73
N ARG A 65 -15.24 -12.97 -14.08
CA ARG A 65 -14.14 -13.83 -13.60
C ARG A 65 -13.28 -14.38 -14.75
N GLU A 66 -13.87 -14.74 -15.88
CA GLU A 66 -13.12 -15.17 -17.07
C GLU A 66 -12.38 -14.00 -17.72
N THR A 67 -12.99 -12.82 -17.79
CA THR A 67 -12.28 -11.58 -18.20
C THR A 67 -11.11 -11.30 -17.27
N GLY A 68 -11.30 -11.42 -15.95
CA GLY A 68 -10.23 -11.29 -14.97
C GLY A 68 -9.11 -12.33 -15.17
N ARG A 69 -9.44 -13.59 -15.45
CA ARG A 69 -8.43 -14.63 -15.78
C ARG A 69 -7.63 -14.25 -17.03
N PHE A 70 -8.33 -13.84 -18.09
CA PHE A 70 -7.69 -13.37 -19.32
C PHE A 70 -6.71 -12.23 -19.05
N MET A 71 -7.12 -11.26 -18.23
CA MET A 71 -6.28 -10.14 -17.86
C MET A 71 -5.05 -10.59 -17.07
N ALA A 72 -5.24 -11.36 -16.00
CA ALA A 72 -4.12 -11.83 -15.16
C ALA A 72 -3.08 -12.61 -15.97
N GLN A 73 -3.53 -13.45 -16.91
CA GLN A 73 -2.68 -14.18 -17.86
C GLN A 73 -1.93 -13.25 -18.81
N THR A 74 -2.64 -12.26 -19.37
CA THR A 74 -2.05 -11.32 -20.32
C THR A 74 -1.02 -10.41 -19.62
N GLU A 75 -1.29 -9.96 -18.40
CA GLU A 75 -0.31 -9.22 -17.59
C GLU A 75 0.95 -10.05 -17.32
N GLN A 76 0.78 -11.32 -16.99
CA GLN A 76 1.91 -12.21 -16.73
C GLN A 76 2.77 -12.43 -17.98
N GLN A 77 2.16 -12.40 -19.18
CA GLN A 77 2.84 -12.64 -20.46
C GLN A 77 3.43 -11.37 -21.09
N GLN A 78 2.72 -10.25 -21.02
CA GLN A 78 3.02 -9.01 -21.76
C GLN A 78 3.35 -7.82 -20.84
N GLY A 79 3.21 -7.98 -19.52
CA GLY A 79 3.43 -6.91 -18.56
C GLY A 79 2.26 -5.92 -18.52
N GLN A 80 2.59 -4.63 -18.38
CA GLN A 80 1.61 -3.56 -18.21
C GLN A 80 0.69 -3.39 -19.43
N TYR A 81 -0.54 -2.95 -19.20
CA TYR A 81 -1.56 -2.79 -20.24
C TYR A 81 -1.10 -1.94 -21.44
N ILE A 82 -0.28 -0.91 -21.23
CA ILE A 82 0.32 -0.10 -22.30
C ILE A 82 1.11 -0.92 -23.33
N HIS A 83 1.64 -2.07 -22.94
CA HIS A 83 2.42 -2.96 -23.82
C HIS A 83 1.59 -4.07 -24.45
N TRP A 84 0.27 -4.12 -24.19
CA TRP A 84 -0.58 -5.17 -24.71
C TRP A 84 -0.82 -5.01 -26.20
N GLU A 85 -0.89 -6.13 -26.91
CA GLU A 85 -1.29 -6.11 -28.32
C GLU A 85 -2.68 -5.47 -28.50
N PRO A 86 -2.88 -4.63 -29.54
CA PRO A 86 -4.17 -3.98 -29.80
C PRO A 86 -5.35 -4.95 -29.86
N SER A 87 -5.12 -6.17 -30.38
CA SER A 87 -6.15 -7.22 -30.42
C SER A 87 -6.61 -7.67 -29.03
N LYS A 88 -5.71 -7.71 -28.04
CA LYS A 88 -6.02 -8.08 -26.65
C LYS A 88 -6.79 -6.98 -25.94
N LYS A 89 -6.39 -5.72 -26.16
CA LYS A 89 -7.11 -4.52 -25.69
C LYS A 89 -8.54 -4.49 -26.24
N ALA A 90 -8.69 -4.70 -27.56
CA ALA A 90 -9.99 -4.79 -28.21
C ALA A 90 -10.85 -5.95 -27.67
N ASN A 91 -10.27 -7.11 -27.41
CA ASN A 91 -10.98 -8.25 -26.81
C ASN A 91 -11.52 -7.91 -25.41
N LEU A 92 -10.71 -7.29 -24.55
CA LEU A 92 -11.13 -6.87 -23.22
C LEU A 92 -12.35 -5.95 -23.28
N VAL A 93 -12.31 -4.93 -24.13
CA VAL A 93 -13.43 -3.98 -24.29
C VAL A 93 -14.67 -4.69 -24.82
N ARG A 94 -14.54 -5.59 -25.80
CA ARG A 94 -15.68 -6.36 -26.32
C ARG A 94 -16.31 -7.25 -25.25
N ASP A 95 -15.50 -7.89 -24.40
CA ASP A 95 -16.00 -8.71 -23.29
C ASP A 95 -16.76 -7.84 -22.27
N LEU A 96 -16.24 -6.66 -21.92
CA LEU A 96 -16.89 -5.74 -20.99
C LEU A 96 -18.19 -5.14 -21.56
N VAL A 97 -18.24 -4.85 -22.87
CA VAL A 97 -19.46 -4.43 -23.58
C VAL A 97 -20.49 -5.56 -23.58
N ALA A 98 -20.08 -6.79 -23.94
CA ALA A 98 -20.97 -7.95 -23.97
C ALA A 98 -21.58 -8.27 -22.59
N GLN A 99 -20.83 -7.99 -21.52
CA GLN A 99 -21.27 -8.14 -20.13
C GLN A 99 -22.09 -6.94 -19.63
N GLY A 100 -22.16 -5.84 -20.40
CA GLY A 100 -22.94 -4.65 -20.07
C GLY A 100 -22.27 -3.71 -19.05
N TYR A 101 -20.96 -3.86 -18.81
CA TYR A 101 -20.17 -2.92 -17.97
C TYR A 101 -19.79 -1.65 -18.73
N ILE A 102 -19.59 -1.76 -20.04
CA ILE A 102 -19.37 -0.63 -20.95
C ILE A 102 -20.58 -0.50 -21.89
N GLU A 103 -21.01 0.73 -22.15
CA GLU A 103 -22.12 1.00 -23.06
C GLU A 103 -21.75 0.63 -24.51
N ASP A 104 -22.62 -0.14 -25.17
CA ASP A 104 -22.43 -0.56 -26.56
C ASP A 104 -22.68 0.61 -27.53
N THR A 105 -21.61 1.31 -27.91
CA THR A 105 -21.67 2.43 -28.88
C THR A 105 -21.28 1.98 -30.29
N GLU A 106 -21.70 2.73 -31.31
CA GLU A 106 -21.34 2.46 -32.70
C GLU A 106 -19.82 2.50 -32.94
N GLU A 107 -19.07 3.30 -32.17
CA GLU A 107 -17.60 3.32 -32.21
C GLU A 107 -17.00 2.01 -31.69
N LEU A 108 -17.51 1.48 -30.56
CA LEU A 108 -17.01 0.22 -29.99
C LEU A 108 -17.36 -1.00 -30.86
N LYS A 109 -18.44 -0.95 -31.64
CA LYS A 109 -18.76 -2.01 -32.61
C LYS A 109 -17.68 -2.18 -33.67
N GLN A 110 -16.91 -1.13 -33.98
CA GLN A 110 -15.80 -1.20 -34.92
C GLN A 110 -14.70 -2.15 -34.45
N LEU A 111 -14.55 -2.37 -33.15
CA LEU A 111 -13.57 -3.33 -32.59
C LEU A 111 -13.83 -4.79 -33.00
N SER A 112 -14.99 -5.08 -33.59
CA SER A 112 -15.31 -6.40 -34.17
C SER A 112 -15.03 -6.47 -35.68
N SER A 113 -14.64 -5.37 -36.32
CA SER A 113 -14.32 -5.30 -37.74
C SER A 113 -12.94 -5.91 -38.01
N ARG A 114 -12.84 -6.71 -39.07
CA ARG A 114 -11.54 -7.27 -39.53
C ARG A 114 -10.67 -6.26 -40.28
N ASP A 115 -11.27 -5.17 -40.74
CA ASP A 115 -10.62 -4.15 -41.56
C ASP A 115 -10.15 -2.94 -40.73
N LEU A 116 -10.32 -2.98 -39.39
CA LEU A 116 -9.89 -1.92 -38.51
C LEU A 116 -8.36 -1.94 -38.35
N ASP A 117 -7.74 -0.79 -38.55
CA ASP A 117 -6.30 -0.62 -38.33
C ASP A 117 -5.93 -0.83 -36.85
N ALA A 118 -4.73 -1.36 -36.61
CA ALA A 118 -4.29 -1.70 -35.27
C ALA A 118 -4.12 -0.47 -34.34
N GLN A 119 -3.66 0.66 -34.86
CA GLN A 119 -3.53 1.89 -34.07
C GLN A 119 -4.91 2.46 -33.72
N GLU A 120 -5.85 2.39 -34.66
CA GLU A 120 -7.22 2.85 -34.42
C GLU A 120 -7.96 1.93 -33.44
N ALA A 121 -7.77 0.61 -33.53
CA ALA A 121 -8.29 -0.35 -32.56
C ALA A 121 -7.75 -0.08 -31.15
N GLU A 122 -6.45 0.21 -31.04
CA GLU A 122 -5.83 0.58 -29.77
C GLU A 122 -6.38 1.89 -29.22
N ARG A 123 -6.48 2.94 -30.04
CA ARG A 123 -7.05 4.24 -29.64
C ARG A 123 -8.48 4.10 -29.10
N ILE A 124 -9.33 3.36 -29.81
CA ILE A 124 -10.72 3.11 -29.41
C ILE A 124 -10.76 2.31 -28.11
N ALA A 125 -9.94 1.26 -27.98
CA ALA A 125 -9.92 0.44 -26.78
C ALA A 125 -9.42 1.21 -25.55
N ASP A 126 -8.34 1.98 -25.68
CA ASP A 126 -7.77 2.76 -24.59
C ASP A 126 -8.72 3.87 -24.14
N ALA A 127 -9.41 4.54 -25.06
CA ALA A 127 -10.45 5.50 -24.71
C ALA A 127 -11.60 4.85 -23.91
N ALA A 128 -12.03 3.65 -24.32
CA ALA A 128 -13.08 2.91 -23.63
C ALA A 128 -12.66 2.47 -22.23
N ILE A 129 -11.44 1.95 -22.09
CA ILE A 129 -10.88 1.54 -20.80
C ILE A 129 -10.71 2.75 -19.88
N ALA A 130 -10.11 3.85 -20.36
CA ALA A 130 -9.92 5.06 -19.57
C ALA A 130 -11.26 5.60 -19.04
N ALA A 131 -12.29 5.66 -19.89
CA ALA A 131 -13.63 6.06 -19.49
C ALA A 131 -14.26 5.10 -18.46
N PHE A 132 -13.99 3.79 -18.60
CA PHE A 132 -14.53 2.78 -17.70
C PHE A 132 -13.89 2.81 -16.30
N ILE A 133 -12.57 2.95 -16.21
CA ILE A 133 -11.84 3.00 -14.93
C ILE A 133 -11.81 4.40 -14.30
N GLY A 134 -12.07 5.46 -15.09
CA GLY A 134 -12.06 6.84 -14.62
C GLY A 134 -10.65 7.46 -14.48
N GLU A 135 -9.64 6.84 -15.07
CA GLU A 135 -8.24 7.26 -15.07
C GLU A 135 -7.57 6.94 -16.42
N ASP A 136 -6.29 7.26 -16.57
CA ASP A 136 -5.53 7.00 -17.80
C ASP A 136 -5.39 5.48 -18.06
N ALA A 137 -5.68 5.04 -19.28
CA ALA A 137 -5.65 3.61 -19.64
C ALA A 137 -4.26 2.97 -19.52
N HIS A 138 -3.17 3.72 -19.59
CA HIS A 138 -1.83 3.17 -19.40
C HIS A 138 -1.61 2.60 -17.99
N GLY A 139 -2.35 3.11 -16.99
CA GLY A 139 -2.37 2.60 -15.62
C GLY A 139 -3.28 1.39 -15.42
N ALA A 140 -4.06 1.01 -16.44
CA ALA A 140 -5.01 -0.09 -16.34
C ALA A 140 -4.31 -1.40 -16.00
N ASN A 141 -4.90 -2.14 -15.06
CA ASN A 141 -4.45 -3.45 -14.63
C ASN A 141 -5.67 -4.27 -14.21
N PHE A 142 -5.44 -5.55 -13.93
CA PHE A 142 -6.45 -6.48 -13.46
C PHE A 142 -7.30 -5.87 -12.35
N LEU A 143 -6.66 -5.26 -11.33
CA LEU A 143 -7.38 -4.78 -10.16
C LEU A 143 -8.23 -3.56 -10.49
N SER A 144 -7.74 -2.59 -11.28
CA SER A 144 -8.52 -1.41 -11.64
C SER A 144 -9.74 -1.75 -12.50
N ILE A 145 -9.62 -2.69 -13.45
CA ILE A 145 -10.77 -3.16 -14.25
C ILE A 145 -11.80 -3.89 -13.38
N MET A 146 -11.33 -4.81 -12.53
CA MET A 146 -12.24 -5.55 -11.65
C MET A 146 -12.90 -4.63 -10.63
N GLN A 147 -12.20 -3.60 -10.13
CA GLN A 147 -12.76 -2.62 -9.19
C GLN A 147 -13.74 -1.65 -9.86
N ALA A 148 -13.52 -1.27 -11.11
CA ALA A 148 -14.51 -0.50 -11.87
C ALA A 148 -15.84 -1.29 -12.04
N ALA A 149 -15.74 -2.62 -12.17
CA ALA A 149 -16.90 -3.48 -12.38
C ALA A 149 -17.59 -3.94 -11.07
N TRP A 150 -16.84 -4.30 -10.04
CA TRP A 150 -17.34 -4.86 -8.77
C TRP A 150 -17.28 -3.87 -7.58
N GLY A 151 -16.78 -2.66 -7.80
CA GLY A 151 -16.47 -1.72 -6.73
C GLY A 151 -15.13 -2.01 -6.07
N ALA A 152 -14.79 -1.20 -5.06
CA ALA A 152 -13.53 -1.31 -4.34
C ALA A 152 -13.28 -2.74 -3.83
N PHE A 153 -12.03 -3.19 -3.83
CA PHE A 153 -11.68 -4.57 -3.44
C PHE A 153 -12.14 -4.92 -2.01
N THR A 154 -12.21 -3.92 -1.12
CA THR A 154 -12.69 -4.07 0.26
C THR A 154 -14.20 -4.30 0.36
N THR A 155 -14.97 -4.02 -0.70
CA THR A 155 -16.41 -4.30 -0.77
C THR A 155 -16.74 -5.64 -1.42
N TRP A 156 -15.74 -6.34 -1.96
CA TRP A 156 -15.94 -7.67 -2.55
C TRP A 156 -16.37 -8.68 -1.48
N SER A 157 -17.13 -9.69 -1.89
CA SER A 157 -17.44 -10.82 -1.02
C SER A 157 -16.15 -11.61 -0.70
N ALA A 158 -16.15 -12.31 0.44
CA ALA A 158 -15.03 -13.17 0.81
C ALA A 158 -14.72 -14.24 -0.25
N GLU A 159 -15.74 -14.68 -1.01
CA GLU A 159 -15.58 -15.65 -2.11
C GLU A 159 -14.91 -15.05 -3.34
N GLU A 160 -15.18 -13.78 -3.65
CA GLU A 160 -14.51 -13.04 -4.73
C GLU A 160 -13.06 -12.70 -4.36
N GLN A 161 -12.80 -12.30 -3.11
CA GLN A 161 -11.44 -12.09 -2.60
C GLN A 161 -10.64 -13.39 -2.62
N ALA A 162 -11.23 -14.50 -2.19
CA ALA A 162 -10.59 -15.82 -2.26
C ALA A 162 -10.28 -16.25 -3.70
N TRP A 163 -11.22 -16.01 -4.63
CA TRP A 163 -10.99 -16.27 -6.04
C TRP A 163 -9.82 -15.44 -6.60
N TYR A 164 -9.66 -14.18 -6.16
CA TYR A 164 -8.51 -13.36 -6.52
C TYR A 164 -7.18 -13.98 -6.06
N SER A 165 -7.06 -14.38 -4.79
CA SER A 165 -5.85 -15.05 -4.30
C SER A 165 -5.56 -16.35 -5.05
N GLU A 166 -6.59 -17.17 -5.30
CA GLU A 166 -6.48 -18.40 -6.10
C GLU A 166 -5.95 -18.11 -7.51
N LEU A 167 -6.45 -17.06 -8.17
CA LEU A 167 -6.01 -16.66 -9.50
C LEU A 167 -4.56 -16.16 -9.51
N MET A 168 -4.19 -15.27 -8.59
CA MET A 168 -2.82 -14.75 -8.52
C MET A 168 -1.80 -15.87 -8.26
N GLN A 169 -2.16 -16.87 -7.45
CA GLN A 169 -1.33 -18.06 -7.24
C GLN A 169 -1.20 -18.91 -8.51
N GLN A 170 -2.29 -19.12 -9.26
CA GLN A 170 -2.29 -19.88 -10.51
C GLN A 170 -1.38 -19.26 -11.57
N GLU A 171 -1.37 -17.93 -11.65
CA GLU A 171 -0.54 -17.19 -12.62
C GLU A 171 0.91 -16.99 -12.16
N GLY A 172 1.36 -17.74 -11.15
CA GLY A 172 2.77 -17.76 -10.72
C GLY A 172 3.23 -16.53 -9.95
N LYS A 173 2.32 -15.63 -9.55
CA LYS A 173 2.69 -14.49 -8.69
C LYS A 173 2.97 -15.00 -7.28
N SER A 174 4.18 -14.72 -6.77
CA SER A 174 4.56 -15.06 -5.38
C SER A 174 3.53 -14.50 -4.39
N GLN A 175 3.16 -15.34 -3.44
CA GLN A 175 2.26 -15.03 -2.32
C GLN A 175 3.05 -14.70 -1.04
N GLU A 176 4.39 -14.74 -1.10
CA GLU A 176 5.24 -14.40 0.04
C GLU A 176 5.04 -12.93 0.44
N GLY A 177 4.75 -12.70 1.71
CA GLY A 177 4.47 -11.36 2.25
C GLY A 177 3.16 -10.74 1.80
N LYS A 178 2.23 -11.49 1.19
CA LYS A 178 0.90 -11.00 0.77
C LYS A 178 -0.22 -11.63 1.58
N THR A 179 -1.29 -10.88 1.79
CA THR A 179 -2.55 -11.42 2.34
C THR A 179 -3.10 -12.52 1.43
N ILE A 180 -3.38 -13.68 2.03
CA ILE A 180 -4.00 -14.82 1.34
C ILE A 180 -5.47 -14.89 1.75
N PHE A 181 -6.36 -14.49 0.84
CA PHE A 181 -7.80 -14.61 1.03
C PHE A 181 -8.25 -16.05 0.77
N THR A 182 -9.15 -16.56 1.62
CA THR A 182 -9.66 -17.92 1.52
C THR A 182 -11.17 -17.93 1.56
N LYS A 183 -11.78 -19.02 1.09
CA LYS A 183 -13.22 -19.18 1.14
C LYS A 183 -13.64 -19.41 2.60
N PRO A 184 -14.68 -18.72 3.11
CA PRO A 184 -15.22 -18.98 4.43
C PRO A 184 -15.53 -20.47 4.62
N GLN A 185 -14.99 -21.05 5.69
CA GLN A 185 -15.33 -22.43 6.05
C GLN A 185 -16.74 -22.47 6.64
N LYS A 186 -17.43 -23.60 6.48
CA LYS A 186 -18.68 -23.85 7.20
C LYS A 186 -18.37 -23.97 8.69
N GLY A 187 -18.59 -22.90 9.44
CA GLY A 187 -18.35 -22.80 10.86
C GLY A 187 -19.48 -22.06 11.57
N PRO A 188 -19.52 -22.11 12.92
CA PRO A 188 -20.55 -21.44 13.71
C PRO A 188 -20.45 -19.91 13.66
N VAL A 189 -19.28 -19.33 13.38
CA VAL A 189 -19.09 -17.89 13.29
C VAL A 189 -19.14 -17.45 11.83
N ASN A 190 -20.24 -16.82 11.44
CA ASN A 190 -20.35 -16.19 10.13
C ASN A 190 -19.78 -14.75 10.15
N ARG A 191 -19.81 -14.07 9.01
CA ARG A 191 -19.29 -12.70 8.87
C ARG A 191 -19.93 -11.72 9.86
N VAL A 192 -21.25 -11.77 10.03
CA VAL A 192 -22.00 -10.86 10.92
C VAL A 192 -21.64 -11.15 12.37
N ASP A 193 -21.52 -12.43 12.74
CA ASP A 193 -21.09 -12.83 14.08
C ASP A 193 -19.68 -12.32 14.39
N ALA A 194 -18.75 -12.42 13.43
CA ALA A 194 -17.38 -11.92 13.58
C ALA A 194 -17.34 -10.39 13.78
N ILE A 195 -18.12 -9.63 13.00
CA ILE A 195 -18.23 -8.18 13.18
C ILE A 195 -18.78 -7.86 14.58
N ASN A 196 -19.82 -8.56 15.02
CA ASN A 196 -20.44 -8.32 16.32
C ASN A 196 -19.49 -8.65 17.49
N VAL A 197 -18.76 -9.77 17.40
CA VAL A 197 -17.72 -10.12 18.38
C VAL A 197 -16.65 -9.03 18.44
N ALA A 198 -16.17 -8.58 17.28
CA ALA A 198 -15.17 -7.53 17.21
C ALA A 198 -15.68 -6.21 17.79
N LYS A 199 -16.90 -5.81 17.43
CA LYS A 199 -17.58 -4.61 17.93
C LYS A 199 -17.70 -4.61 19.46
N GLN A 200 -18.19 -5.72 20.02
CA GLN A 200 -18.35 -5.88 21.47
C GLN A 200 -17.02 -5.76 22.21
N GLU A 201 -15.96 -6.37 21.69
CA GLU A 201 -14.65 -6.28 22.31
C GLU A 201 -14.10 -4.84 22.26
N VAL A 202 -14.22 -4.17 21.12
CA VAL A 202 -13.78 -2.78 20.98
C VAL A 202 -14.50 -1.87 21.97
N ILE A 203 -15.83 -2.00 22.09
CA ILE A 203 -16.63 -1.26 23.08
C ILE A 203 -16.15 -1.57 24.50
N ARG A 204 -15.96 -2.85 24.83
CA ARG A 204 -15.54 -3.29 26.17
C ARG A 204 -14.18 -2.73 26.55
N VAL A 205 -13.20 -2.80 25.65
CA VAL A 205 -11.79 -2.46 25.95
C VAL A 205 -11.56 -0.95 25.87
N PHE A 206 -12.10 -0.28 24.86
CA PHE A 206 -11.84 1.15 24.65
C PHE A 206 -12.90 2.06 25.26
N GLY A 207 -14.03 1.52 25.71
CA GLY A 207 -15.13 2.30 26.28
C GLY A 207 -15.76 3.26 25.27
N ILE A 208 -15.64 2.97 23.97
CA ILE A 208 -16.25 3.78 22.92
C ILE A 208 -17.76 3.53 22.90
N ALA A 209 -18.55 4.60 22.75
CA ALA A 209 -19.99 4.49 22.62
C ALA A 209 -20.35 3.75 21.32
N GLU A 210 -21.38 2.90 21.39
CA GLU A 210 -21.79 2.06 20.28
C GLU A 210 -22.14 2.90 19.04
N GLU A 211 -22.83 4.03 19.25
CA GLU A 211 -23.26 4.95 18.20
C GLU A 211 -22.11 5.67 17.51
N VAL A 212 -20.96 5.81 18.19
CA VAL A 212 -19.74 6.35 17.59
C VAL A 212 -19.08 5.28 16.75
N LEU A 213 -18.98 4.04 17.26
CA LEU A 213 -18.39 2.93 16.52
C LEU A 213 -19.22 2.56 15.27
N ASP A 214 -20.54 2.72 15.31
CA ASP A 214 -21.43 2.50 14.14
C ASP A 214 -21.21 3.50 12.99
N GLN A 215 -20.52 4.61 13.25
CA GLN A 215 -20.11 5.55 12.21
C GLN A 215 -18.80 5.13 11.52
N TYR A 216 -18.07 4.17 12.09
CA TYR A 216 -16.84 3.68 11.47
C TYR A 216 -17.17 2.88 10.21
N ARG A 217 -16.28 2.97 9.23
CA ARG A 217 -16.25 2.03 8.11
C ARG A 217 -15.84 0.66 8.65
N VAL A 218 -16.56 -0.38 8.23
CA VAL A 218 -16.24 -1.76 8.61
C VAL A 218 -15.74 -2.50 7.39
N GLU A 219 -14.47 -2.89 7.40
CA GLU A 219 -13.88 -3.74 6.39
C GLU A 219 -13.76 -5.17 6.93
N THR A 220 -14.09 -6.15 6.07
CA THR A 220 -14.05 -7.55 6.47
C THR A 220 -13.60 -8.44 5.34
N SER A 221 -12.77 -9.42 5.67
CA SER A 221 -12.32 -10.45 4.73
C SER A 221 -12.13 -11.77 5.48
N PHE A 222 -12.04 -12.87 4.73
CA PHE A 222 -11.67 -14.16 5.29
C PHE A 222 -10.29 -14.53 4.77
N GLN A 223 -9.30 -14.58 5.66
CA GLN A 223 -7.90 -14.61 5.23
C GLN A 223 -6.98 -15.34 6.21
N ILE A 224 -5.86 -15.83 5.68
CA ILE A 224 -4.71 -16.22 6.48
C ILE A 224 -3.93 -14.94 6.78
N PRO A 225 -3.69 -14.59 8.05
CA PRO A 225 -2.95 -13.38 8.41
C PRO A 225 -1.54 -13.39 7.83
N GLU A 226 -1.07 -12.22 7.38
CA GLU A 226 0.27 -12.09 6.75
C GLU A 226 1.42 -12.48 7.69
N ASN A 227 1.25 -12.22 8.99
CA ASN A 227 2.20 -12.59 10.03
C ASN A 227 1.96 -14.02 10.59
N ALA A 228 1.23 -14.88 9.88
CA ALA A 228 1.11 -16.28 10.25
C ALA A 228 2.46 -16.99 10.10
N ALA A 229 2.79 -17.89 11.04
CA ALA A 229 4.01 -18.68 10.95
C ALA A 229 4.07 -19.49 9.64
N PRO A 230 5.26 -19.71 9.05
CA PRO A 230 5.40 -20.51 7.84
C PRO A 230 4.69 -21.87 7.95
N GLY A 231 3.85 -22.18 6.96
CA GLY A 231 3.06 -23.42 6.93
C GLY A 231 1.73 -23.38 7.70
N ASN A 232 1.45 -22.32 8.46
CA ASN A 232 0.14 -22.14 9.09
C ASN A 232 -0.92 -21.78 8.04
N ARG A 233 -2.01 -22.55 8.01
CA ARG A 233 -3.13 -22.37 7.07
C ARG A 233 -4.43 -21.95 7.76
N GLN A 234 -4.39 -21.61 9.04
CA GLN A 234 -5.56 -21.15 9.78
C GLN A 234 -6.05 -19.82 9.21
N SER A 235 -7.26 -19.83 8.67
CA SER A 235 -7.95 -18.63 8.21
C SER A 235 -8.79 -18.03 9.35
N TYR A 236 -8.91 -16.71 9.35
CA TYR A 236 -9.66 -15.93 10.32
C TYR A 236 -10.59 -14.98 9.59
N TRP A 237 -11.68 -14.58 10.25
CA TRP A 237 -12.39 -13.37 9.87
C TRP A 237 -11.53 -12.18 10.29
N TYR A 238 -11.01 -11.45 9.32
CA TYR A 238 -10.45 -10.12 9.55
C TYR A 238 -11.59 -9.12 9.64
N VAL A 239 -11.56 -8.28 10.67
CA VAL A 239 -12.50 -7.18 10.88
C VAL A 239 -11.69 -5.94 11.21
N MET A 240 -11.89 -4.87 10.47
CA MET A 240 -11.29 -3.56 10.74
C MET A 240 -12.38 -2.51 10.89
N PHE A 241 -12.31 -1.74 11.96
CA PHE A 241 -13.05 -0.50 12.13
C PHE A 241 -12.13 0.66 11.77
N ASP A 242 -12.55 1.50 10.82
CA ASP A 242 -11.78 2.64 10.32
C ASP A 242 -12.62 3.93 10.34
N ALA A 243 -12.12 4.98 10.99
CA ALA A 243 -12.76 6.28 11.06
C ALA A 243 -12.50 7.15 9.82
N TRP A 244 -11.70 6.69 8.86
CA TRP A 244 -11.35 7.47 7.66
C TRP A 244 -12.59 7.94 6.89
N ASN A 245 -12.63 9.25 6.60
CA ASN A 245 -13.70 9.88 5.82
C ASN A 245 -15.11 9.72 6.40
N THR A 246 -15.23 9.55 7.71
CA THR A 246 -16.51 9.44 8.43
C THR A 246 -17.02 10.78 8.96
N GLY A 247 -16.19 11.82 8.96
CA GLY A 247 -16.49 13.12 9.56
C GLY A 247 -16.36 13.16 11.09
N LEU A 248 -15.91 12.07 11.71
CA LEU A 248 -15.60 12.02 13.14
C LEU A 248 -14.40 12.91 13.49
N ASP A 249 -14.45 13.54 14.66
CA ASP A 249 -13.33 14.30 15.22
C ASP A 249 -12.25 13.34 15.74
N TYR A 250 -11.16 13.20 14.97
CA TYR A 250 -10.07 12.27 15.28
C TYR A 250 -9.41 12.49 16.65
N GLU A 251 -9.38 13.72 17.17
CA GLU A 251 -8.79 14.01 18.48
C GLU A 251 -9.65 13.46 19.64
N SER A 252 -10.94 13.27 19.40
CA SER A 252 -11.87 12.70 20.38
C SER A 252 -11.88 11.17 20.39
N LEU A 253 -11.27 10.52 19.39
CA LEU A 253 -11.34 9.07 19.23
C LEU A 253 -10.26 8.35 20.04
N PRO A 254 -10.58 7.18 20.64
CA PRO A 254 -9.56 6.37 21.28
C PRO A 254 -8.52 5.83 20.28
N PHE A 255 -8.95 5.56 19.04
CA PHE A 255 -8.16 5.10 17.90
C PHE A 255 -8.84 5.56 16.59
N THR A 256 -8.05 5.77 15.53
CA THR A 256 -8.56 6.08 14.19
C THR A 256 -8.85 4.84 13.36
N ALA A 257 -8.11 3.76 13.58
CA ALA A 257 -8.36 2.46 13.00
C ALA A 257 -7.94 1.35 13.98
N ILE A 258 -8.65 0.24 13.96
CA ILE A 258 -8.31 -0.97 14.72
C ILE A 258 -8.73 -2.20 13.94
N ASP A 259 -7.83 -3.17 13.83
CA ASP A 259 -8.07 -4.43 13.14
C ASP A 259 -7.90 -5.63 14.05
N MET A 260 -8.62 -6.70 13.71
CA MET A 260 -8.80 -7.87 14.55
C MET A 260 -8.95 -9.13 13.70
N PHE A 261 -8.48 -10.25 14.22
CA PHE A 261 -8.68 -11.56 13.63
C PHE A 261 -9.56 -12.41 14.56
N VAL A 262 -10.77 -12.73 14.11
CA VAL A 262 -11.76 -13.54 14.82
C VAL A 262 -11.71 -14.98 14.32
N HIS A 263 -11.56 -15.93 15.25
CA HIS A 263 -11.45 -17.35 14.91
C HIS A 263 -12.81 -17.92 14.47
N PRO A 264 -12.90 -18.59 13.30
CA PRO A 264 -14.19 -18.96 12.67
C PRO A 264 -14.98 -20.04 13.41
N SER A 265 -14.33 -20.80 14.29
CA SER A 265 -14.99 -21.89 15.04
C SER A 265 -15.37 -21.51 16.46
N THR A 266 -14.71 -20.50 17.04
CA THR A 266 -14.81 -20.20 18.47
C THR A 266 -15.21 -18.76 18.76
N GLY A 267 -15.06 -17.84 17.80
CA GLY A 267 -15.23 -16.41 18.04
C GLY A 267 -14.09 -15.79 18.85
N ALA A 268 -13.07 -16.56 19.25
CA ALA A 268 -11.94 -16.03 19.99
C ALA A 268 -11.09 -15.10 19.11
N LEU A 269 -10.62 -13.99 19.68
CA LEU A 269 -9.66 -13.12 19.02
C LEU A 269 -8.27 -13.74 19.02
N ARG A 270 -7.55 -13.58 17.91
CA ARG A 270 -6.16 -14.03 17.81
C ARG A 270 -5.23 -13.21 18.70
N SER A 271 -5.53 -11.91 18.86
CA SER A 271 -4.74 -10.97 19.66
C SER A 271 -5.63 -10.28 20.69
N SER A 272 -5.10 -10.06 21.88
CA SER A 272 -5.75 -9.32 22.96
C SER A 272 -5.87 -7.84 22.61
N LEU A 273 -7.09 -7.29 22.70
CA LEU A 273 -7.27 -5.84 22.56
C LEU A 273 -6.78 -5.09 23.80
N GLU A 274 -6.74 -5.71 24.98
CA GLU A 274 -6.15 -5.10 26.17
C GLU A 274 -4.66 -4.81 25.97
N ASP A 275 -3.91 -5.72 25.36
CA ASP A 275 -2.49 -5.51 25.08
C ASP A 275 -2.29 -4.37 24.09
N LEU A 276 -3.13 -4.30 23.05
CA LEU A 276 -3.12 -3.20 22.09
C LEU A 276 -3.49 -1.86 22.77
N LYS A 277 -4.52 -1.85 23.62
CA LYS A 277 -4.90 -0.66 24.39
C LYS A 277 -3.78 -0.22 25.31
N ALA A 278 -3.12 -1.13 26.00
CA ALA A 278 -1.97 -0.83 26.85
C ALA A 278 -0.83 -0.20 26.03
N GLN A 279 -0.58 -0.69 24.81
CA GLN A 279 0.41 -0.10 23.89
C GLN A 279 0.01 1.32 23.43
N ILE A 280 -1.26 1.53 23.08
CA ILE A 280 -1.80 2.84 22.68
C ILE A 280 -1.73 3.84 23.84
N ASP A 281 -2.16 3.44 25.03
CA ASP A 281 -2.13 4.27 26.23
C ASP A 281 -0.68 4.58 26.64
N ALA A 282 0.21 3.58 26.58
CA ALA A 282 1.63 3.79 26.76
C ALA A 282 2.14 4.80 25.74
N ALA A 283 1.82 4.67 24.44
CA ALA A 283 2.20 5.60 23.38
C ALA A 283 1.73 7.04 23.64
N LYS A 284 0.48 7.21 24.08
CA LYS A 284 -0.08 8.52 24.48
C LYS A 284 0.65 9.09 25.70
N ALA A 285 0.93 8.27 26.71
CA ALA A 285 1.70 8.68 27.88
C ALA A 285 3.12 9.13 27.51
N ARG A 286 3.83 8.43 26.61
CA ARG A 286 5.18 8.84 26.13
C ARG A 286 5.14 10.23 25.50
N ARG A 287 4.17 10.48 24.62
CA ARG A 287 4.00 11.79 23.97
C ARG A 287 3.76 12.91 24.99
N ASN A 288 3.20 12.58 26.16
CA ASN A 288 2.87 13.54 27.18
C ASN A 288 4.00 13.82 28.19
N LEU A 289 5.12 13.11 28.12
CA LEU A 289 6.28 13.38 28.98
C LEU A 289 6.83 14.79 28.74
N PRO A 290 7.37 15.46 29.78
CA PRO A 290 7.96 16.79 29.66
C PRO A 290 9.02 16.89 28.56
N ILE A 291 9.94 15.92 28.49
CA ILE A 291 10.99 15.88 27.46
C ILE A 291 10.41 15.67 26.05
N ALA A 292 9.40 14.82 25.88
CA ALA A 292 8.75 14.62 24.58
C ALA A 292 7.99 15.86 24.11
N LYS A 293 7.41 16.63 25.03
CA LYS A 293 6.80 17.93 24.72
C LYS A 293 7.86 18.99 24.38
N ALA A 294 8.97 19.02 25.11
CA ALA A 294 10.07 19.95 24.86
C ALA A 294 10.71 19.72 23.48
N ILE A 295 10.94 18.46 23.09
CA ILE A 295 11.46 18.11 21.75
C ILE A 295 10.48 18.56 20.66
N ARG A 296 9.17 18.27 20.79
CA ARG A 296 8.18 18.73 19.80
C ARG A 296 8.12 20.24 19.69
N ALA A 297 8.11 20.95 20.82
CA ALA A 297 8.11 22.41 20.82
C ALA A 297 9.40 22.99 20.20
N PHE A 298 10.53 22.31 20.38
CA PHE A 298 11.80 22.66 19.74
C PHE A 298 11.72 22.47 18.21
N GLU A 299 11.28 21.30 17.74
CA GLU A 299 11.10 21.01 16.31
C GLU A 299 10.17 22.04 15.64
N GLU A 300 9.05 22.38 16.28
CA GLU A 300 8.11 23.41 15.82
C GLU A 300 8.75 24.81 15.78
N LYS A 301 9.45 25.21 16.85
CA LYS A 301 10.13 26.52 16.96
C LYS A 301 11.16 26.73 15.86
N TYR A 302 11.94 25.70 15.53
CA TYR A 302 13.01 25.77 14.53
C TYR A 302 12.56 25.33 13.12
N GLN A 303 11.30 24.93 12.94
CA GLN A 303 10.74 24.39 11.69
C GLN A 303 11.55 23.20 11.15
N GLU A 304 12.06 22.37 12.07
CA GLU A 304 12.93 21.26 11.74
C GLU A 304 12.14 19.97 11.52
N SER A 305 12.71 19.08 10.69
CA SER A 305 12.19 17.72 10.56
C SER A 305 12.44 16.91 11.84
N LYS A 306 11.83 15.73 11.98
CA LYS A 306 12.14 14.82 13.11
C LYS A 306 13.51 14.14 13.03
N VAL A 307 14.30 14.47 12.01
CA VAL A 307 15.55 13.78 11.68
C VAL A 307 16.74 14.68 11.97
N PHE A 308 17.34 14.51 13.16
CA PHE A 308 18.37 15.39 13.70
C PHE A 308 19.51 15.77 12.73
N TRP A 309 20.04 14.80 11.96
CA TRP A 309 21.19 15.08 11.10
C TRP A 309 20.88 16.07 9.97
N THR A 310 19.61 16.18 9.56
CA THR A 310 19.15 17.12 8.52
C THR A 310 19.04 18.55 9.03
N TRP A 311 19.12 18.77 10.35
CA TRP A 311 18.93 20.09 10.94
C TRP A 311 20.01 21.07 10.51
N ASN A 312 19.67 22.35 10.44
CA ASN A 312 20.67 23.38 10.19
C ASN A 312 21.59 23.57 11.42
N LEU A 313 22.72 24.26 11.23
CA LEU A 313 23.71 24.46 12.30
C LEU A 313 23.15 25.25 13.50
N VAL A 314 22.26 26.21 13.27
CA VAL A 314 21.63 27.00 14.34
C VAL A 314 20.76 26.11 15.22
N SER A 315 19.96 25.24 14.61
CA SER A 315 19.13 24.26 15.32
C SER A 315 19.99 23.25 16.08
N LYS A 316 21.06 22.70 15.50
CA LYS A 316 21.98 21.78 16.20
C LYS A 316 22.66 22.44 17.41
N ALA A 317 23.09 23.69 17.26
CA ALA A 317 23.67 24.46 18.37
C ALA A 317 22.66 24.75 19.47
N ALA A 318 21.41 25.09 19.10
CA ALA A 318 20.33 25.31 20.07
C ALA A 318 19.93 24.02 20.78
N PHE A 319 19.87 22.89 20.07
CA PHE A 319 19.59 21.57 20.64
C PHE A 319 20.57 21.21 21.76
N SER A 320 21.86 21.44 21.54
CA SER A 320 22.92 21.16 22.53
C SER A 320 22.71 21.93 23.84
N LYS A 321 22.09 23.11 23.77
CA LYS A 321 21.82 23.99 24.90
C LYS A 321 20.47 23.71 25.56
N GLU A 322 19.43 23.53 24.75
CA GLU A 322 18.03 23.50 25.21
C GLU A 322 17.55 22.08 25.53
N ILE A 323 17.93 21.08 24.72
CA ILE A 323 17.32 19.73 24.73
C ILE A 323 18.29 18.65 25.19
N ALA A 324 19.54 18.68 24.72
CA ALA A 324 20.53 17.66 25.05
C ALA A 324 20.72 17.45 26.57
N PRO A 325 20.75 18.49 27.43
CA PRO A 325 20.84 18.30 28.88
C PRO A 325 19.64 17.51 29.44
N MET A 326 18.43 17.79 28.96
CA MET A 326 17.22 17.11 29.41
C MET A 326 17.19 15.64 28.98
N ILE A 327 17.68 15.34 27.76
CA ILE A 327 17.84 13.96 27.29
C ILE A 327 18.82 13.20 28.19
N ARG A 328 20.00 13.79 28.45
CA ARG A 328 21.00 13.16 29.33
C ARG A 328 20.47 12.92 30.74
N GLU A 329 19.77 13.89 31.33
CA GLU A 329 19.12 13.74 32.64
C GLU A 329 18.08 12.61 32.62
N PHE A 330 17.25 12.55 31.58
CA PHE A 330 16.26 11.49 31.42
C PHE A 330 16.91 10.11 31.33
N VAL A 331 17.94 9.93 30.50
CA VAL A 331 18.66 8.65 30.35
C VAL A 331 19.33 8.24 31.66
N GLN A 332 19.86 9.18 32.43
CA GLN A 332 20.46 8.91 33.74
C GLN A 332 19.41 8.47 34.77
N ALA A 333 18.23 9.10 34.78
CA ALA A 333 17.14 8.76 35.68
C ALA A 333 16.42 7.45 35.30
N HIS A 334 16.44 7.10 34.02
CA HIS A 334 15.72 5.95 33.45
C HIS A 334 16.66 5.09 32.58
N PRO A 335 17.66 4.41 33.18
CA PRO A 335 18.63 3.62 32.44
C PRO A 335 18.01 2.40 31.73
N ASP A 336 16.81 1.98 32.11
CA ASP A 336 16.02 0.95 31.42
C ASP A 336 15.26 1.48 30.18
N GLN A 337 15.27 2.81 29.97
CA GLN A 337 14.47 3.51 28.96
C GLN A 337 15.35 4.45 28.11
N MET A 338 16.56 4.03 27.77
CA MET A 338 17.58 4.89 27.15
C MET A 338 17.23 5.43 25.75
N GLU A 339 16.33 4.78 25.02
CA GLU A 339 15.88 5.18 23.68
C GLU A 339 14.40 5.61 23.70
N TRP A 340 13.99 6.18 24.81
CA TRP A 340 12.60 6.51 25.08
C TRP A 340 12.56 7.80 25.91
N PRO A 341 11.67 8.77 25.63
CA PRO A 341 10.66 8.85 24.57
C PRO A 341 11.18 9.45 23.25
N PHE A 342 12.49 9.64 23.09
CA PHE A 342 13.15 10.17 21.90
C PHE A 342 13.83 9.05 21.12
N ASP A 343 14.08 9.24 19.82
CA ASP A 343 14.81 8.24 19.04
C ASP A 343 16.29 8.14 19.48
N SER A 344 16.92 7.04 19.09
CA SER A 344 18.31 6.76 19.44
C SER A 344 19.29 7.82 18.91
N TYR A 345 18.99 8.50 17.81
CA TYR A 345 19.88 9.54 17.27
C TYR A 345 19.87 10.79 18.12
N LEU A 346 18.71 11.22 18.63
CA LEU A 346 18.65 12.34 19.58
C LEU A 346 19.40 12.00 20.88
N LYS A 347 19.36 10.74 21.32
CA LYS A 347 20.20 10.26 22.43
C LYS A 347 21.69 10.45 22.10
N PHE A 348 22.19 9.92 20.99
CA PHE A 348 23.61 10.04 20.63
C PHE A 348 24.03 11.49 20.36
N ALA A 349 23.17 12.28 19.72
CA ALA A 349 23.41 13.70 19.49
C ALA A 349 23.52 14.45 20.82
N SER A 350 22.78 14.02 21.85
CA SER A 350 22.90 14.60 23.19
C SER A 350 24.21 14.26 23.90
N GLU A 351 24.99 13.29 23.42
CA GLU A 351 26.31 12.98 23.97
C GLU A 351 27.41 13.92 23.43
N MET A 352 27.12 14.63 22.34
CA MET A 352 28.01 15.61 21.71
C MET A 352 27.60 17.04 22.07
N GLU A 353 28.50 18.00 21.86
CA GLU A 353 28.19 19.42 21.91
C GLU A 353 28.36 20.05 20.52
N TYR A 354 27.30 20.69 20.03
CA TYR A 354 27.31 21.40 18.75
C TYR A 354 27.28 22.91 18.96
N GLY A 355 28.05 23.61 18.13
CA GLY A 355 28.21 25.06 18.19
C GLY A 355 27.91 25.75 16.85
N LEU A 356 28.28 27.02 16.79
CA LEU A 356 28.34 27.79 15.54
C LEU A 356 29.79 28.15 15.26
N PRO A 357 30.21 28.19 13.97
CA PRO A 357 31.55 28.62 13.62
C PRO A 357 31.79 30.06 14.06
N GLY A 358 32.87 30.28 14.80
CA GLY A 358 33.37 31.61 15.15
C GLY A 358 34.15 32.27 13.99
N PRO A 359 34.60 33.52 14.15
CA PRO A 359 35.31 34.26 13.11
C PRO A 359 36.61 33.60 12.62
N ASP A 360 37.27 32.82 13.50
CA ASP A 360 38.54 32.16 13.20
C ASP A 360 38.35 30.75 12.59
N ALA A 361 37.10 30.31 12.41
CA ALA A 361 36.80 29.02 11.78
C ALA A 361 36.70 29.18 10.26
N ILE A 362 37.12 28.16 9.51
CA ILE A 362 36.84 28.09 8.08
C ILE A 362 35.33 28.05 7.84
N SER A 363 34.89 28.61 6.73
CA SER A 363 33.47 28.62 6.38
C SER A 363 32.94 27.22 6.10
N GLN A 364 31.62 27.06 6.17
CA GLN A 364 30.93 25.83 5.78
C GLN A 364 31.27 25.43 4.33
N GLU A 365 31.32 26.38 3.40
CA GLU A 365 31.68 26.13 2.00
C GLU A 365 33.12 25.61 1.87
N GLN A 366 34.05 26.19 2.64
CA GLN A 366 35.43 25.71 2.70
C GLN A 366 35.47 24.28 3.24
N ALA A 367 34.82 24.01 4.38
CA ALA A 367 34.79 22.67 4.98
C ALA A 367 34.26 21.60 4.01
N LEU A 368 33.16 21.90 3.29
CA LEU A 368 32.60 21.01 2.26
C LEU A 368 33.58 20.79 1.10
N SER A 369 34.27 21.85 0.66
CA SER A 369 35.28 21.76 -0.41
C SER A 369 36.48 20.91 0.02
N HIS A 370 37.01 21.11 1.22
CA HIS A 370 38.13 20.33 1.77
C HIS A 370 37.72 18.86 1.95
N ALA A 371 36.53 18.60 2.49
CA ALA A 371 36.01 17.25 2.67
C ALA A 371 35.89 16.50 1.34
N ARG A 372 35.36 17.17 0.32
CA ARG A 372 35.25 16.61 -1.04
C ARG A 372 36.62 16.27 -1.63
N ALA A 373 37.58 17.18 -1.51
CA ALA A 373 38.93 16.94 -2.00
C ALA A 373 39.58 15.73 -1.32
N ALA A 374 39.38 15.59 0.00
CA ALA A 374 39.86 14.44 0.77
C ALA A 374 39.27 13.12 0.28
N LEU A 375 37.96 13.07 0.00
CA LEU A 375 37.31 11.87 -0.53
C LEU A 375 37.81 11.49 -1.92
N LYS A 376 37.96 12.48 -2.84
CA LYS A 376 38.54 12.25 -4.18
C LYS A 376 39.96 11.69 -4.07
N GLN A 377 40.79 12.27 -3.20
CA GLN A 377 42.17 11.87 -3.02
C GLN A 377 42.31 10.48 -2.38
N GLN A 378 41.54 10.18 -1.34
CA GLN A 378 41.70 8.97 -0.56
C GLN A 378 41.11 7.73 -1.24
N TYR A 379 39.96 7.88 -1.90
CA TYR A 379 39.24 6.76 -2.52
C TYR A 379 39.31 6.73 -4.05
N GLY A 380 39.95 7.72 -4.67
CA GLY A 380 40.05 7.79 -6.13
C GLY A 380 38.70 7.92 -6.83
N LEU A 381 37.75 8.61 -6.20
CA LEU A 381 36.38 8.74 -6.70
C LEU A 381 36.36 9.32 -8.12
N SER A 382 35.59 8.70 -9.01
CA SER A 382 35.34 9.23 -10.34
C SER A 382 34.54 10.53 -10.29
N GLU A 383 34.50 11.29 -11.39
CA GLU A 383 33.73 12.53 -11.44
C GLU A 383 32.23 12.28 -11.20
N ASP A 384 31.67 11.21 -11.77
CA ASP A 384 30.29 10.80 -11.53
C ASP A 384 30.04 10.43 -10.05
N GLN A 385 30.99 9.74 -9.39
CA GLN A 385 30.89 9.42 -7.95
C GLN A 385 30.97 10.67 -7.09
N ALA A 386 31.86 11.59 -7.44
CA ALA A 386 31.99 12.86 -6.73
C ALA A 386 30.75 13.74 -6.90
N ILE A 387 30.12 13.74 -8.08
CA ILE A 387 28.86 14.46 -8.30
C ILE A 387 27.75 13.90 -7.40
N LEU A 388 27.62 12.56 -7.35
CA LEU A 388 26.62 11.88 -6.53
C LEU A 388 26.77 12.15 -5.04
N ILE A 389 28.02 12.20 -4.56
CA ILE A 389 28.33 12.37 -3.15
C ILE A 389 28.31 13.86 -2.76
N ALA A 390 28.79 14.76 -3.61
CA ALA A 390 29.17 16.11 -3.17
C ALA A 390 28.50 17.27 -3.90
N ASP A 391 27.92 17.08 -5.09
CA ASP A 391 27.37 18.18 -5.92
C ASP A 391 25.85 18.18 -6.04
N HIS A 392 25.14 17.31 -5.31
CA HIS A 392 23.67 17.32 -5.35
C HIS A 392 23.11 18.49 -4.53
N PRO A 393 22.58 19.56 -5.15
CA PRO A 393 22.22 20.78 -4.44
C PRO A 393 20.90 20.65 -3.66
N GLU A 394 20.09 19.64 -3.97
CA GLU A 394 18.66 19.62 -3.63
C GLU A 394 18.26 18.64 -2.53
N SER A 395 19.20 17.97 -1.86
CA SER A 395 18.82 17.03 -0.80
C SER A 395 19.68 17.17 0.44
N ALA A 396 19.14 17.92 1.40
CA ALA A 396 19.59 17.96 2.79
C ALA A 396 19.66 16.58 3.48
N PHE A 397 19.21 15.50 2.81
CA PHE A 397 19.35 14.14 3.30
C PHE A 397 20.73 13.53 3.03
N TYR A 398 21.45 13.98 1.99
CA TYR A 398 22.67 13.30 1.52
C TYR A 398 23.98 13.97 1.94
N VAL A 399 23.95 15.24 2.34
CA VAL A 399 25.13 15.93 2.90
C VAL A 399 24.73 16.59 4.22
N ASN A 400 25.24 16.05 5.32
CA ASN A 400 24.93 16.51 6.66
C ASN A 400 26.17 17.10 7.30
N LEU A 401 26.07 18.35 7.75
CA LEU A 401 27.17 19.09 8.33
C LEU A 401 26.95 19.30 9.83
N PHE A 402 28.01 19.15 10.60
CA PHE A 402 28.03 19.40 12.04
C PHE A 402 29.24 20.25 12.39
N TYR A 403 29.03 21.22 13.28
CA TYR A 403 30.10 21.98 13.92
C TYR A 403 30.23 21.48 15.35
N ASP A 404 31.16 20.55 15.56
CA ASP A 404 31.37 19.87 16.83
C ASP A 404 32.32 20.68 17.71
N VAL A 405 31.88 20.97 18.93
CA VAL A 405 32.63 21.70 19.97
C VAL A 405 32.73 20.92 21.26
N THR A 406 32.53 19.59 21.21
CA THR A 406 32.66 18.69 22.36
C THR A 406 34.04 18.80 23.03
N ASP A 407 35.09 19.01 22.22
CA ASP A 407 36.38 19.55 22.69
C ASP A 407 36.47 21.03 22.26
N PRO A 408 36.23 21.99 23.17
CA PRO A 408 36.21 23.41 22.82
C PRO A 408 37.58 23.95 22.38
N ASP A 409 38.68 23.27 22.73
CA ASP A 409 40.02 23.65 22.31
C ASP A 409 40.32 23.18 20.88
N LYS A 410 39.57 22.19 20.39
CA LYS A 410 39.74 21.56 19.06
C LYS A 410 38.39 21.37 18.36
N PRO A 411 37.71 22.47 17.98
CA PRO A 411 36.45 22.37 17.25
C PRO A 411 36.66 21.68 15.90
N LEU A 412 35.68 20.86 15.49
CA LEU A 412 35.73 20.10 14.25
C LEU A 412 34.56 20.43 13.34
N TRP A 413 34.84 20.50 12.04
CA TRP A 413 33.82 20.29 11.02
C TRP A 413 33.67 18.78 10.78
N LYS A 414 32.45 18.25 10.95
CA LYS A 414 32.12 16.88 10.55
C LYS A 414 31.17 16.93 9.36
N VAL A 415 31.59 16.31 8.25
CA VAL A 415 30.79 16.21 7.03
C VAL A 415 30.42 14.75 6.82
N TYR A 416 29.13 14.44 6.90
CA TYR A 416 28.60 13.11 6.63
C TYR A 416 27.91 13.11 5.27
N TYR A 417 28.36 12.22 4.40
CA TYR A 417 27.80 11.98 3.09
C TYR A 417 27.00 10.69 3.09
N ALA A 418 25.68 10.81 3.01
CA ALA A 418 24.77 9.67 2.90
C ALA A 418 24.62 9.28 1.43
N SER A 419 24.66 7.99 1.15
CA SER A 419 24.44 7.46 -0.18
C SER A 419 23.01 7.73 -0.67
N PRO A 420 22.82 8.21 -1.91
CA PRO A 420 21.51 8.26 -2.53
C PRO A 420 20.95 6.84 -2.71
N SER A 421 19.64 6.67 -2.56
CA SER A 421 18.98 5.38 -2.84
C SER A 421 18.82 5.19 -4.35
N ILE A 422 18.90 3.95 -4.85
CA ILE A 422 18.47 3.64 -6.24
C ILE A 422 16.98 3.90 -6.48
N TYR A 423 16.20 4.03 -5.39
CA TYR A 423 14.76 4.30 -5.40
C TYR A 423 14.44 5.79 -5.20
N VAL A 424 15.40 6.69 -5.42
CA VAL A 424 15.12 8.14 -5.47
C VAL A 424 14.11 8.44 -6.56
N GLN A 425 13.16 9.34 -6.27
CA GLN A 425 12.13 9.73 -7.24
C GLN A 425 12.70 10.51 -8.43
N ASP A 426 13.88 11.14 -8.26
CA ASP A 426 14.60 11.79 -9.35
C ASP A 426 15.18 10.74 -10.31
N GLN A 427 14.57 10.62 -11.49
CA GLN A 427 14.97 9.65 -12.51
C GLN A 427 16.38 9.90 -13.07
N LYS A 428 16.86 11.15 -13.10
CA LYS A 428 18.23 11.46 -13.54
C LYS A 428 19.23 10.99 -12.50
N LEU A 429 18.94 11.22 -11.22
CA LEU A 429 19.75 10.73 -10.12
C LEU A 429 19.76 9.20 -10.08
N ALA A 430 18.60 8.55 -10.20
CA ALA A 430 18.50 7.10 -10.25
C ALA A 430 19.30 6.50 -11.41
N ALA A 431 19.25 7.11 -12.60
CA ALA A 431 20.05 6.69 -13.75
C ALA A 431 21.56 6.87 -13.52
N LEU A 432 21.97 7.98 -12.91
CA LEU A 432 23.38 8.23 -12.56
C LEU A 432 23.86 7.23 -11.50
N VAL A 433 23.10 7.00 -10.44
CA VAL A 433 23.42 6.00 -9.41
C VAL A 433 23.58 4.62 -10.03
N LYS A 434 22.64 4.19 -10.89
CA LYS A 434 22.70 2.90 -11.58
C LYS A 434 23.91 2.80 -12.52
N LYS A 435 24.25 3.88 -13.23
CA LYS A 435 25.45 3.95 -14.09
C LYS A 435 26.74 3.82 -13.27
N THR A 436 26.78 4.45 -12.10
CA THR A 436 27.99 4.60 -11.30
C THR A 436 28.26 3.41 -10.37
N TYR A 437 27.21 2.83 -9.78
CA TYR A 437 27.32 1.77 -8.78
C TYR A 437 26.59 0.47 -9.17
N GLY A 438 25.86 0.45 -10.29
CA GLY A 438 25.07 -0.73 -10.68
C GLY A 438 23.96 -1.03 -9.66
N GLU A 439 23.92 -2.29 -9.19
CA GLU A 439 23.06 -2.75 -8.10
C GLU A 439 23.85 -2.89 -6.78
N GLU A 440 25.10 -2.47 -6.74
CA GLU A 440 25.96 -2.61 -5.57
C GLU A 440 25.59 -1.59 -4.47
N LYS A 441 25.93 -1.95 -3.22
CA LYS A 441 25.74 -1.04 -2.09
C LYS A 441 26.64 0.18 -2.23
N ILE A 442 26.02 1.34 -2.19
CA ILE A 442 26.72 2.61 -2.21
C ILE A 442 27.26 2.88 -0.79
N PRO A 443 28.54 3.24 -0.65
CA PRO A 443 29.13 3.56 0.66
C PRO A 443 28.73 4.96 1.16
N ASN A 444 28.53 5.08 2.47
CA ASN A 444 28.45 6.36 3.16
C ASN A 444 29.86 6.83 3.53
N TYR A 445 30.07 8.15 3.62
CA TYR A 445 31.37 8.70 3.99
C TYR A 445 31.26 9.70 5.14
N LYS A 446 32.29 9.78 5.98
CA LYS A 446 32.45 10.86 6.95
C LYS A 446 33.83 11.46 6.81
N VAL A 447 33.90 12.78 6.82
CA VAL A 447 35.15 13.53 6.89
C VAL A 447 35.12 14.44 8.10
N GLU A 448 36.18 14.40 8.90
CA GLU A 448 36.38 15.27 10.06
C GLU A 448 37.58 16.18 9.77
N LEU A 449 37.39 17.48 9.99
CA LEU A 449 38.38 18.51 9.69
C LEU A 449 38.56 19.41 10.90
N ASP A 450 39.78 19.87 11.15
CA ASP A 450 40.03 20.94 12.11
C ASP A 450 39.28 22.20 11.66
N ALA A 451 38.44 22.74 12.55
CA ALA A 451 37.55 23.82 12.16
C ALA A 451 38.26 25.15 11.89
N LYS A 452 39.49 25.34 12.35
CA LYS A 452 40.27 26.57 12.17
C LYS A 452 41.19 26.49 10.95
N THR A 453 41.82 25.34 10.74
CA THR A 453 42.84 25.17 9.68
C THR A 453 42.28 24.51 8.42
N GLY A 454 41.20 23.73 8.52
CA GLY A 454 40.70 22.88 7.44
C GLY A 454 41.54 21.63 7.19
N GLU A 455 42.50 21.33 8.06
CA GLU A 455 43.30 20.11 7.98
C GLU A 455 42.41 18.87 8.19
N ILE A 456 42.61 17.84 7.37
CA ILE A 456 41.84 16.60 7.45
C ILE A 456 42.32 15.79 8.65
N VAL A 457 41.47 15.66 9.66
CA VAL A 457 41.72 14.87 10.86
C VAL A 457 41.41 13.41 10.58
N ARG A 458 40.30 13.13 9.87
CA ARG A 458 39.84 11.77 9.64
C ARG A 458 38.99 11.64 8.38
N VAL A 459 39.15 10.53 7.67
CA VAL A 459 38.28 10.11 6.56
C VAL A 459 37.81 8.68 6.82
N LEU A 460 36.50 8.45 6.73
CA LEU A 460 35.88 7.15 7.00
C LEU A 460 34.93 6.75 5.88
N THR A 461 34.92 5.44 5.59
CA THR A 461 33.84 4.77 4.87
C THR A 461 32.95 4.07 5.89
N MET A 462 31.64 4.22 5.77
CA MET A 462 30.65 3.56 6.62
C MET A 462 29.77 2.66 5.76
N GLN A 463 29.45 1.48 6.26
CA GLN A 463 28.48 0.59 5.62
C GLN A 463 27.05 1.08 5.92
N PHE A 464 26.12 0.81 4.98
CA PHE A 464 24.80 1.42 4.99
C PHE A 464 23.92 0.98 6.17
N SER A 465 23.22 1.99 6.71
CA SER A 465 22.31 1.99 7.86
C SER A 465 22.97 1.65 9.20
N PRO A 466 23.22 2.64 10.08
CA PRO A 466 23.77 2.37 11.39
C PRO A 466 22.74 1.60 12.23
N HIS A 467 22.91 0.29 12.32
CA HIS A 467 22.02 -0.61 13.06
C HIS A 467 22.48 -0.77 14.51
N THR A 468 23.75 -0.46 14.78
CA THR A 468 24.36 -0.53 16.10
C THR A 468 24.56 0.86 16.71
N ASP A 469 24.63 0.92 18.04
CA ASP A 469 24.94 2.14 18.79
C ASP A 469 26.28 2.75 18.39
N GLU A 470 27.29 1.90 18.14
CA GLU A 470 28.63 2.35 17.69
C GLU A 470 28.58 3.01 16.32
N GLU A 471 27.79 2.46 15.38
CA GLU A 471 27.64 3.04 14.06
C GLU A 471 26.90 4.38 14.13
N LYS A 472 25.84 4.48 14.94
CA LYS A 472 25.09 5.73 15.13
C LYS A 472 25.96 6.83 15.76
N LYS A 473 26.78 6.47 16.75
CA LYS A 473 27.82 7.37 17.30
C LYS A 473 28.87 7.77 16.27
N SER A 474 29.22 6.87 15.35
CA SER A 474 30.25 7.18 14.35
C SER A 474 29.78 8.17 13.29
N VAL A 475 28.46 8.27 13.03
CA VAL A 475 27.85 9.29 12.16
C VAL A 475 27.96 10.69 12.77
N LEU A 476 27.65 10.79 14.07
CA LEU A 476 27.63 12.04 14.84
C LEU A 476 29.03 12.50 15.26
#